data_AF-A0A366LQ19-F1
#
_entry.id   AF-A0A366LQ19-F1
#
_cell.length_a   1.000
_cell.length_b   1.000
_cell.length_c   1.000
_cell.angle_alpha   90.00
_cell.angle_beta   90.00
_cell.angle_gamma   90.00
#
_symmetry.space_group_name_H-M   'P 1'
#
loop_
_entity.id
_entity.type
_entity.pdbx_description
1 polymer ?
#
loop_
_entity_poly.entity_id
_entity_poly.type
_entity_poly.pdbx_seq_one_letter_code
_entity_poly.pdbx_strand_id
1 'polypeptide(L)'
;MDTAPVDGDSDTPDDAPEEAQIIDGLSERDRDILAFERQWWRYAGAKEQAIREAFGFSATRYYQLLGELVERQEALAHDPMLIKRLRRLRAARQRERAARRLGMRP
;
A
#
# COMPACT_ATOMS: atom_id res chain seq x y z
N MET A 1 7.03 20.21 31.12
CA MET A 1 5.76 20.39 30.40
C MET A 1 6.06 21.32 29.25
N ASP A 2 6.53 20.80 28.11
CA ASP A 2 6.51 21.53 26.83
C ASP A 2 6.92 20.56 25.70
N THR A 3 5.98 20.23 24.83
CA THR A 3 6.24 19.89 23.42
C THR A 3 4.93 20.13 22.68
N ALA A 4 5.04 21.06 21.73
CA ALA A 4 4.01 21.65 20.88
C ALA A 4 3.08 20.63 20.18
N PRO A 5 1.87 21.07 19.77
CA PRO A 5 0.92 20.23 19.07
C PRO A 5 1.44 19.88 17.67
N VAL A 6 1.40 18.60 17.31
CA VAL A 6 1.74 18.14 15.96
C VAL A 6 0.57 18.45 15.03
N ASP A 7 0.75 19.43 14.16
CA ASP A 7 -0.03 19.58 12.93
C ASP A 7 0.26 18.36 12.05
N GLY A 8 -0.70 17.44 11.97
CA GLY A 8 -0.60 16.22 11.20
C GLY A 8 -1.97 15.86 10.66
N ASP A 9 -2.38 16.62 9.64
CA ASP A 9 -3.35 16.27 8.60
C ASP A 9 -4.49 15.34 9.06
N SER A 10 -5.60 15.97 9.44
CA SER A 10 -6.90 15.31 9.58
C SER A 10 -7.38 14.77 8.24
N ASP A 11 -6.86 13.62 7.82
CA ASP A 11 -7.44 12.74 6.81
C ASP A 11 -8.63 12.00 7.48
N THR A 12 -9.69 12.76 7.73
CA THR A 12 -10.99 12.22 8.14
C THR A 12 -11.64 11.58 6.89
N PRO A 13 -12.24 10.39 7.04
CA PRO A 13 -12.16 9.33 6.06
C PRO A 13 -13.14 9.55 4.91
N ASP A 14 -12.63 9.66 3.68
CA ASP A 14 -13.43 9.43 2.48
C ASP A 14 -13.53 7.91 2.21
N ASP A 15 -13.97 7.14 3.22
CA ASP A 15 -14.30 5.71 3.10
C ASP A 15 -15.81 5.56 3.01
N ALA A 16 -16.33 5.85 1.82
CA ALA A 16 -17.44 5.08 1.28
C ALA A 16 -17.00 4.53 -0.09
N PRO A 17 -16.39 3.33 -0.16
CA PRO A 17 -16.38 2.60 -1.41
C PRO A 17 -17.75 1.93 -1.54
N GLU A 18 -18.79 2.70 -1.84
CA GLU A 18 -20.07 2.12 -2.26
C GLU A 18 -19.85 1.44 -3.63
N GLU A 19 -19.75 0.11 -3.59
CA GLU A 19 -20.26 -0.77 -4.64
C GLU A 19 -19.70 -0.54 -6.06
N ALA A 20 -18.43 -0.13 -6.19
CA ALA A 20 -17.72 -0.17 -7.46
C ALA A 20 -17.45 -1.64 -7.85
N GLN A 21 -18.48 -2.25 -8.45
CA GLN A 21 -18.55 -3.57 -9.10
C GLN A 21 -17.37 -4.47 -8.76
N ILE A 22 -17.49 -5.22 -7.67
CA ILE A 22 -16.52 -6.24 -7.30
C ILE A 22 -16.68 -7.41 -8.26
N ILE A 23 -15.79 -7.50 -9.25
CA ILE A 23 -15.73 -8.60 -10.20
C ILE A 23 -14.59 -9.52 -9.74
N ASP A 24 -14.89 -10.79 -9.48
CA ASP A 24 -13.93 -11.79 -8.96
C ASP A 24 -13.28 -11.42 -7.62
N GLY A 25 -13.97 -10.66 -6.76
CA GLY A 25 -13.49 -10.27 -5.43
C GLY A 25 -12.45 -9.14 -5.40
N LEU A 26 -12.15 -8.53 -6.56
CA LEU A 26 -11.36 -7.32 -6.70
C LEU A 26 -12.22 -6.21 -7.29
N SER A 27 -12.16 -5.01 -6.73
CA SER A 27 -12.73 -3.84 -7.39
C SER A 27 -11.88 -3.44 -8.61
N GLU A 28 -12.46 -2.72 -9.56
CA GLU A 28 -11.73 -2.15 -10.70
C GLU A 28 -10.53 -1.31 -10.23
N ARG A 29 -10.72 -0.53 -9.16
CA ARG A 29 -9.67 0.24 -8.49
C ARG A 29 -8.51 -0.65 -8.00
N ASP A 30 -8.81 -1.84 -7.48
CA ASP A 30 -7.79 -2.76 -6.98
C ASP A 30 -6.94 -3.31 -8.12
N ARG A 31 -7.58 -3.60 -9.26
CA ARG A 31 -6.90 -4.06 -10.48
C ARG A 31 -6.00 -2.96 -11.03
N ASP A 32 -6.47 -1.71 -11.03
CA ASP A 32 -5.67 -0.55 -11.46
C ASP A 32 -4.46 -0.32 -10.55
N ILE A 33 -4.62 -0.46 -9.24
CA ILE A 33 -3.51 -0.39 -8.27
C ILE A 33 -2.45 -1.45 -8.60
N LEU A 34 -2.85 -2.69 -8.86
CA LEU A 34 -1.92 -3.77 -9.23
C LEU A 34 -1.23 -3.51 -10.58
N ALA A 35 -1.96 -3.00 -11.56
CA ALA A 35 -1.40 -2.61 -12.86
C ALA A 35 -0.39 -1.45 -12.73
N PHE A 36 -0.67 -0.50 -11.84
CA PHE A 36 0.20 0.64 -11.55
C PHE A 36 1.49 0.22 -10.84
N GLU A 37 1.42 -0.74 -9.91
CA GLU A 37 2.60 -1.31 -9.26
C GLU A 37 3.56 -2.02 -10.21
N ARG A 38 3.06 -2.51 -11.35
CA ARG A 38 3.89 -3.16 -12.37
C ARG A 38 4.76 -2.16 -13.14
N GLN A 39 4.46 -0.87 -13.09
CA GLN A 39 5.20 0.17 -13.82
C GLN A 39 6.57 0.44 -13.18
N TRP A 40 7.59 0.73 -14.01
CA TRP A 40 8.95 1.01 -13.56
C TRP A 40 9.10 2.48 -13.16
N TRP A 41 9.03 2.76 -11.86
CA TRP A 41 9.25 4.12 -11.33
C TRP A 41 10.74 4.35 -11.07
N ARG A 42 11.30 5.38 -11.71
CA ARG A 42 12.74 5.71 -11.63
C ARG A 42 13.13 6.39 -10.30
N TYR A 43 12.17 7.02 -9.63
CA TYR A 43 12.34 7.67 -8.32
C TYR A 43 11.13 7.41 -7.42
N ALA A 44 11.37 7.13 -6.13
CA ALA A 44 10.31 6.83 -5.16
C ALA A 44 9.31 7.99 -5.00
N GLY A 45 9.78 9.24 -5.01
CA GLY A 45 8.90 10.42 -4.91
C GLY A 45 8.02 10.64 -6.14
N ALA A 46 8.50 10.28 -7.34
CA ALA A 46 7.70 10.38 -8.56
C ALA A 46 6.50 9.43 -8.53
N LYS A 47 6.64 8.29 -7.84
CA LYS A 47 5.55 7.34 -7.66
C LYS A 47 4.46 7.88 -6.74
N GLU A 48 4.81 8.51 -5.62
CA GLU A 48 3.82 9.07 -4.68
C GLU A 48 3.00 10.20 -5.30
N GLN A 49 3.66 11.06 -6.07
CA GLN A 49 2.99 12.11 -6.83
C GLN A 49 2.05 11.51 -7.89
N ALA A 50 2.52 10.53 -8.65
CA ALA A 50 1.71 9.84 -9.66
C ALA A 50 0.53 9.06 -9.06
N ILE A 51 0.68 8.49 -7.85
CA ILE A 51 -0.42 7.86 -7.12
C ILE A 51 -1.51 8.90 -6.83
N ARG A 52 -1.12 10.07 -6.32
CA ARG A 52 -2.07 11.14 -5.99
C ARG A 52 -2.76 11.67 -7.25
N GLU A 53 -2.04 11.80 -8.35
CA GLU A 53 -2.59 12.27 -9.63
C GLU A 53 -3.50 11.24 -10.31
N ALA A 54 -3.12 9.96 -10.31
CA ALA A 54 -3.87 8.90 -10.98
C ALA A 54 -5.13 8.49 -10.20
N PHE A 55 -5.05 8.48 -8.88
CA PHE A 55 -6.08 7.89 -8.03
C PHE A 55 -6.78 8.88 -7.10
N GLY A 56 -6.22 10.07 -6.89
CA GLY A 56 -6.80 11.10 -6.04
C GLY A 56 -6.63 10.89 -4.54
N PHE A 57 -5.96 9.81 -4.09
CA PHE A 57 -5.71 9.54 -2.66
C PHE A 57 -4.25 9.70 -2.25
N SER A 58 -4.04 9.86 -0.94
CA SER A 58 -2.72 9.96 -0.33
C SER A 58 -1.89 8.67 -0.54
N ALA A 59 -0.57 8.81 -0.63
CA ALA A 59 0.33 7.67 -0.75
C ALA A 59 0.20 6.69 0.44
N THR A 60 -0.10 7.22 1.64
CA THR A 60 -0.36 6.41 2.83
C THR A 60 -1.55 5.48 2.63
N ARG A 61 -2.70 6.01 2.18
CA ARG A 61 -3.91 5.22 1.93
C ARG A 61 -3.70 4.20 0.81
N TYR A 62 -2.97 4.58 -0.24
CA TYR A 62 -2.58 3.66 -1.32
C TYR A 62 -1.80 2.44 -0.79
N TYR A 63 -0.80 2.65 0.06
CA TYR A 63 -0.01 1.54 0.59
C TYR A 63 -0.78 0.68 1.61
N GLN A 64 -1.78 1.23 2.29
CA GLN A 64 -2.70 0.47 3.14
C GLN A 64 -3.55 -0.48 2.29
N LEU A 65 -4.25 0.04 1.28
CA LEU A 65 -5.03 -0.75 0.31
C LEU A 65 -4.18 -1.83 -0.38
N LEU A 66 -3.01 -1.47 -0.89
CA LEU A 66 -2.08 -2.42 -1.47
C LEU A 66 -1.70 -3.52 -0.47
N GLY A 67 -1.49 -3.15 0.79
CA GLY A 67 -1.16 -4.06 1.87
C GLY A 67 -2.27 -5.07 2.17
N GLU A 68 -3.53 -4.69 2.03
CA GLU A 68 -4.69 -5.59 2.17
C GLU A 68 -4.85 -6.48 0.94
N LEU A 69 -4.75 -5.89 -0.26
CA LEU A 69 -4.84 -6.60 -1.54
C LEU A 69 -3.79 -7.71 -1.64
N VAL A 70 -2.58 -7.45 -1.17
CA VAL A 70 -1.50 -8.43 -1.19
C VAL A 70 -1.81 -9.68 -0.36
N GLU A 71 -2.69 -9.61 0.63
CA GLU A 71 -3.11 -10.77 1.45
C GLU A 71 -4.27 -11.56 0.82
N ARG A 72 -5.08 -10.91 -0.04
CA ARG A 72 -6.24 -11.50 -0.72
C ARG A 72 -5.85 -12.57 -1.75
N GLN A 73 -6.69 -13.60 -1.91
CA GLN A 73 -6.44 -14.72 -2.82
C GLN A 73 -6.65 -14.29 -4.29
N GLU A 74 -7.57 -13.37 -4.49
CA GLU A 74 -8.00 -12.80 -5.76
C GLU A 74 -6.87 -12.01 -6.42
N ALA A 75 -6.14 -11.20 -5.64
CA ALA A 75 -4.96 -10.49 -6.14
C ALA A 75 -3.85 -11.45 -6.60
N LEU A 76 -3.71 -12.58 -5.91
CA LEU A 76 -2.78 -13.67 -6.26
C LEU A 76 -3.17 -14.34 -7.59
N ALA A 77 -4.46 -14.48 -7.87
CA ALA A 77 -4.96 -15.01 -9.13
C ALA A 77 -4.76 -14.02 -10.29
N HIS A 78 -4.87 -12.73 -10.02
CA HIS A 78 -4.70 -11.67 -11.02
C HIS A 78 -3.23 -11.43 -11.41
N ASP A 79 -2.31 -11.25 -10.45
CA ASP A 79 -0.87 -11.13 -10.72
C ASP A 79 -0.01 -11.89 -9.69
N PRO A 80 0.22 -13.20 -9.90
CA PRO A 80 0.93 -14.02 -8.93
C PRO A 80 2.40 -13.62 -8.73
N MET A 81 3.05 -12.99 -9.71
CA MET A 81 4.47 -12.63 -9.61
C MET A 81 4.66 -11.35 -8.78
N LEU A 82 3.85 -10.33 -9.04
CA LEU A 82 3.88 -9.08 -8.29
C LEU A 82 3.56 -9.32 -6.81
N ILE A 83 2.50 -10.09 -6.53
CA ILE A 83 2.05 -10.35 -5.17
C ILE A 83 3.10 -11.13 -4.38
N LYS A 84 3.70 -12.17 -4.97
CA LYS A 84 4.80 -12.92 -4.31
C LYS A 84 6.00 -12.02 -4.00
N ARG A 85 6.37 -11.11 -4.90
CA ARG A 85 7.45 -10.14 -4.68
C ARG A 85 7.12 -9.17 -3.54
N LEU A 86 5.91 -8.62 -3.51
CA LEU A 86 5.45 -7.71 -2.47
C LEU A 86 5.37 -8.39 -1.09
N ARG A 87 4.83 -9.62 -1.02
CA ARG A 87 4.83 -10.42 0.22
C ARG A 87 6.25 -10.64 0.76
N ARG A 88 7.21 -10.95 -0.12
CA ARG A 88 8.61 -11.15 0.27
C ARG A 88 9.26 -9.87 0.83
N LEU A 89 9.01 -8.73 0.19
CA LEU A 89 9.47 -7.42 0.67
C LEU A 89 8.89 -7.08 2.05
N ARG A 90 7.60 -7.36 2.27
CA ARG A 90 6.93 -7.16 3.57
C ARG A 90 7.55 -8.04 4.65
N ALA A 91 7.76 -9.32 4.36
CA ALA A 91 8.40 -10.26 5.29
C ALA A 91 9.86 -9.87 5.61
N ALA A 92 10.60 -9.27 4.67
CA ALA A 92 11.93 -8.72 4.94
C ALA A 92 11.85 -7.54 5.93
N ARG A 93 10.96 -6.57 5.68
CA ARG A 93 10.76 -5.40 6.57
C ARG A 93 10.26 -5.81 7.96
N GLN A 94 9.38 -6.81 8.06
CA GLN A 94 8.90 -7.33 9.34
C GLN A 94 10.03 -7.99 10.13
N ARG A 95 10.90 -8.78 9.49
CA ARG A 95 12.08 -9.37 10.13
C ARG A 95 13.06 -8.31 10.63
N GLU A 96 13.33 -7.26 9.85
CA GLU A 96 14.15 -6.13 10.30
C GLU A 96 13.57 -5.43 11.54
N ARG A 97 12.24 -5.23 11.57
CA ARG A 97 11.56 -4.63 12.74
C ARG A 97 11.59 -5.53 13.96
N ALA A 98 11.38 -6.84 13.77
CA ALA A 98 11.47 -7.83 14.84
C ALA A 98 12.88 -7.89 15.43
N ALA A 99 13.91 -7.90 14.59
CA ALA A 99 15.32 -7.85 15.02
C ALA A 99 15.65 -6.59 15.82
N ARG A 100 15.12 -5.42 15.40
CA ARG A 100 15.29 -4.16 16.15
C ARG A 100 14.57 -4.16 17.50
N ARG A 101 13.37 -4.75 17.61
CA ARG A 101 12.64 -4.85 18.88
C ARG A 101 13.27 -5.83 19.85
N LEU A 102 13.93 -6.88 19.33
CA LEU A 102 14.61 -7.88 20.15
C LEU A 102 15.99 -7.41 20.64
N GLY A 103 16.42 -6.18 20.31
CA GLY A 103 17.72 -5.65 20.71
C GLY A 103 18.92 -6.35 20.06
N MET A 104 18.68 -7.25 19.10
CA MET A 104 19.72 -8.03 18.45
C MET A 104 20.32 -7.24 17.29
N ARG A 105 21.37 -6.47 17.58
CA ARG A 105 22.34 -6.01 16.57
C ARG A 105 23.64 -6.82 16.77
N PRO A 106 24.39 -7.15 15.70
CA PRO A 106 25.77 -7.61 15.86
C PRO A 106 26.64 -6.53 16.51
#